data_AF-A0A956NTH4-F1
#
_entry.id   AF-A0A956NTH4-F1
#
_cell.length_a   1.000
_cell.length_b   1.000
_cell.length_c   1.000
_cell.angle_alpha   90.00
_cell.angle_beta   90.00
_cell.angle_gamma   90.00
#
_symmetry.space_group_name_H-M   'P 1'
#
loop_
_entity.id
_entity.type
_entity.pdbx_description
1 polymer ?
#
loop_
_entity_poly.entity_id
_entity_poly.type
_entity_poly.pdbx_seq_one_letter_code
_entity_poly.pdbx_strand_id
1 'polypeptide(L)'
;MSRLALRARARARRVGGLAAVVVAGLAAAACGHEFEPPDRQARVDSLAARFSLAMFDSIAWESENLRETAGNLVFAERCVRCHGPLGRGDTDYARARGVAVPSLVQADWPLAAIDSLRRTIYVGHEEGMPIYGDGAVTLRDIDAVSAYVLEVLRPDVLGAP
;
A
#
# COMPACT_ATOMS: atom_id res chain seq x y z
N MET A 1 -42.02 51.32 56.35
CA MET A 1 -43.02 50.24 56.55
C MET A 1 -43.47 49.79 55.16
N SER A 2 -42.73 48.88 54.53
CA SER A 2 -43.04 47.45 54.39
C SER A 2 -44.32 47.17 53.59
N ARG A 3 -44.15 46.62 52.38
CA ARG A 3 -44.76 45.33 51.97
C ARG A 3 -44.22 44.85 50.62
N LEU A 4 -43.74 43.61 50.69
CA LEU A 4 -43.38 42.67 49.63
C LEU A 4 -44.55 42.37 48.67
N ALA A 5 -44.18 41.62 47.61
CA ALA A 5 -44.99 40.64 46.86
C ALA A 5 -45.66 41.19 45.58
N LEU A 6 -45.77 40.47 44.46
CA LEU A 6 -45.55 39.06 44.15
C LEU A 6 -45.52 38.92 42.59
N ARG A 7 -44.68 38.01 42.09
CA ARG A 7 -44.91 37.03 40.99
C ARG A 7 -45.83 37.40 39.81
N ALA A 8 -45.36 37.18 38.56
CA ALA A 8 -45.63 35.95 37.79
C ALA A 8 -45.54 36.16 36.26
N ARG A 9 -44.71 35.30 35.62
CA ARG A 9 -44.92 34.50 34.39
C ARG A 9 -45.52 35.21 33.15
N ALA A 10 -44.73 35.29 32.07
CA ALA A 10 -44.83 34.44 30.86
C ALA A 10 -46.17 34.60 30.11
N ARG A 11 -46.23 34.85 28.80
CA ARG A 11 -45.62 34.09 27.72
C ARG A 11 -45.87 34.82 26.39
N ALA A 12 -44.94 34.65 25.47
CA ALA A 12 -45.03 34.69 24.01
C ALA A 12 -46.36 35.03 23.33
N ARG A 13 -46.26 35.82 22.25
CA ARG A 13 -46.64 35.38 20.89
C ARG A 13 -46.13 36.39 19.85
N ARG A 14 -45.04 36.06 19.17
CA ARG A 14 -44.70 36.67 17.87
C ARG A 14 -45.61 36.02 16.83
N VAL A 15 -46.43 36.82 16.17
CA VAL A 15 -47.10 36.47 14.91
C VAL A 15 -46.53 37.40 13.85
N GLY A 16 -45.99 36.81 12.80
CA GLY A 16 -45.35 37.48 11.67
C GLY A 16 -44.35 36.50 11.11
N GLY A 17 -44.36 36.12 9.85
CA GLY A 17 -45.13 36.48 8.68
C GLY A 17 -44.53 35.64 7.56
N LEU A 18 -45.34 35.29 6.56
CA LEU A 18 -44.94 34.39 5.47
C LEU A 18 -43.66 34.86 4.76
N ALA A 19 -42.76 33.91 4.49
CA ALA A 19 -42.34 33.54 3.13
C ALA A 19 -41.21 32.49 3.24
N ALA A 20 -41.59 31.22 3.28
CA ALA A 20 -40.63 30.14 3.02
C ALA A 20 -40.19 30.27 1.56
N VAL A 21 -38.97 30.76 1.34
CA VAL A 21 -38.30 30.62 0.05
C VAL A 21 -38.08 29.13 -0.16
N VAL A 22 -38.98 28.50 -0.92
CA VAL A 22 -38.75 27.17 -1.47
C VAL A 22 -37.68 27.38 -2.54
N VAL A 23 -36.41 27.27 -2.13
CA VAL A 23 -35.34 26.95 -3.06
C VAL A 23 -35.70 25.56 -3.59
N ALA A 24 -36.32 25.52 -4.76
CA ALA A 24 -36.45 24.30 -5.52
C ALA A 24 -35.03 23.78 -5.73
N GLY A 25 -34.65 22.79 -4.95
CA GLY A 25 -33.40 22.08 -5.12
C GLY A 25 -33.39 21.57 -6.55
N LEU A 26 -32.44 22.08 -7.33
CA LEU A 26 -32.03 21.45 -8.58
C LEU A 26 -31.62 20.03 -8.21
N ALA A 27 -32.55 19.09 -8.37
CA ALA A 27 -32.27 17.68 -8.29
C ALA A 27 -31.18 17.41 -9.33
N ALA A 28 -29.96 17.16 -8.86
CA ALA A 28 -28.87 16.65 -9.66
C ALA A 28 -29.22 15.22 -10.11
N ALA A 29 -30.16 15.11 -11.05
CA ALA A 29 -30.37 13.94 -11.86
C ALA A 29 -29.37 13.98 -13.02
N ALA A 30 -28.09 13.84 -12.69
CA ALA A 30 -27.02 13.64 -13.65
C ALA A 30 -25.89 12.84 -12.97
N CYS A 31 -25.78 11.56 -13.35
CA CYS A 31 -24.69 10.62 -13.05
C CYS A 31 -24.51 10.18 -11.59
N GLY A 32 -25.42 9.33 -11.09
CA GLY A 32 -25.25 8.58 -9.84
C GLY A 32 -24.38 7.34 -9.99
N HIS A 33 -23.17 7.45 -10.55
CA HIS A 33 -22.18 6.38 -10.40
C HIS A 33 -21.39 6.64 -9.12
N GLU A 34 -21.58 5.82 -8.09
CA GLU A 34 -20.64 5.78 -6.99
C GLU A 34 -19.31 5.24 -7.55
N PHE A 35 -18.20 5.90 -7.21
CA PHE A 35 -16.88 5.40 -7.55
C PHE A 35 -16.58 4.23 -6.61
N GLU A 36 -16.71 3.01 -7.12
CA GLU A 36 -16.17 1.83 -6.45
C GLU A 36 -14.66 1.77 -6.76
N PRO A 37 -13.78 1.84 -5.75
CA PRO A 37 -12.34 1.69 -5.98
C PRO A 37 -12.05 0.34 -6.64
N PRO A 38 -11.05 0.25 -7.53
CA PRO A 38 -10.68 -1.03 -8.11
C PRO A 38 -10.29 -2.02 -7.03
N ASP A 39 -10.75 -3.26 -7.17
CA ASP A 39 -10.30 -4.36 -6.31
C ASP A 39 -8.80 -4.63 -6.48
N ARG A 40 -8.25 -5.51 -5.63
CA ARG A 40 -6.82 -5.81 -5.65
C ARG A 40 -6.36 -6.37 -7.01
N GLN A 41 -7.16 -7.24 -7.63
CA GLN A 41 -6.79 -7.85 -8.90
C GLN A 41 -6.72 -6.80 -10.00
N ALA A 42 -7.75 -5.96 -10.11
CA ALA A 42 -7.78 -4.86 -11.06
C ALA A 42 -6.60 -3.88 -10.86
N ARG A 43 -6.18 -3.66 -9.61
CA ARG A 43 -4.97 -2.87 -9.32
C ARG A 43 -3.70 -3.58 -9.79
N VAL A 44 -3.52 -4.86 -9.47
CA VAL A 44 -2.37 -5.66 -9.94
C VAL A 44 -2.29 -5.64 -11.46
N ASP A 45 -3.41 -5.87 -12.16
CA ASP A 45 -3.49 -5.86 -13.63
C ASP A 45 -3.12 -4.49 -14.20
N SER A 46 -3.61 -3.41 -13.59
CA SER A 46 -3.29 -2.05 -14.02
C SER A 46 -1.79 -1.74 -13.89
N LEU A 47 -1.16 -2.16 -12.80
CA LEU A 47 0.27 -1.96 -12.60
C LEU A 47 1.10 -2.88 -13.50
N ALA A 48 0.64 -4.12 -13.71
CA ALA A 48 1.27 -5.08 -14.62
C ALA A 48 1.27 -4.60 -16.07
N ALA A 49 0.21 -3.92 -16.51
CA ALA A 49 0.10 -3.30 -17.83
C ALA A 49 1.02 -2.07 -18.00
N ARG A 50 1.37 -1.39 -16.90
CA ARG A 50 2.26 -0.22 -16.90
C ARG A 50 3.73 -0.60 -16.75
N PHE A 51 4.02 -1.73 -16.10
CA PHE A 51 5.38 -2.16 -15.82
C PHE A 51 6.21 -2.31 -17.09
N SER A 52 7.42 -1.75 -17.08
CA SER A 52 8.43 -1.96 -18.10
C SER A 52 9.81 -2.06 -17.43
N LEU A 53 10.64 -2.99 -17.88
CA LEU A 53 12.03 -3.08 -17.40
C LEU A 53 12.82 -1.80 -17.69
N ALA A 54 12.46 -1.07 -18.75
CA ALA A 54 13.09 0.20 -19.10
C ALA A 54 12.95 1.27 -18.00
N MET A 55 12.02 1.10 -17.05
CA MET A 55 11.92 1.96 -15.86
C MET A 55 13.18 1.91 -14.99
N PHE A 56 13.99 0.85 -15.10
CA PHE A 56 15.17 0.63 -14.28
C PHE A 56 16.49 0.97 -15.00
N ASP A 57 16.47 1.25 -16.30
CA ASP A 57 17.67 1.43 -17.14
C ASP A 57 18.58 2.59 -16.70
N SER A 58 18.02 3.61 -16.06
CA SER A 58 18.76 4.79 -15.59
C SER A 58 19.19 4.70 -14.12
N ILE A 59 18.86 3.62 -13.42
CA ILE A 59 19.23 3.44 -12.02
C ILE A 59 20.69 3.01 -11.95
N ALA A 60 21.52 3.92 -11.46
CA ALA A 60 22.94 3.67 -11.21
C ALA A 60 23.25 3.68 -9.71
N TRP A 61 24.13 2.79 -9.28
CA TRP A 61 24.68 2.76 -7.92
C TRP A 61 26.15 3.10 -7.95
N GLU A 62 26.61 3.82 -6.92
CA GLU A 62 28.03 4.15 -6.77
C GLU A 62 28.88 2.89 -6.52
N SER A 63 28.30 1.88 -5.87
CA SER A 63 28.89 0.55 -5.70
C SER A 63 27.82 -0.49 -5.43
N GLU A 64 28.17 -1.76 -5.65
CA GLU A 64 27.33 -2.90 -5.30
C GLU A 64 27.03 -2.97 -3.79
N ASN A 65 28.03 -2.70 -2.95
CA ASN A 65 27.86 -2.69 -1.50
C ASN A 65 26.80 -1.66 -1.05
N LEU A 66 26.75 -0.49 -1.69
CA LEU A 66 25.71 0.52 -1.40
C LEU A 66 24.32 0.06 -1.88
N ARG A 67 24.25 -0.63 -3.02
CA ARG A 67 23.00 -1.23 -3.53
C ARG A 67 22.46 -2.29 -2.56
N GLU A 68 23.32 -3.20 -2.12
CA GLU A 68 23.00 -4.27 -1.16
C GLU A 68 22.58 -3.70 0.19
N THR A 69 23.30 -2.69 0.70
CA THR A 69 22.99 -2.04 1.98
C THR A 69 21.62 -1.36 1.94
N ALA A 70 21.34 -0.62 0.87
CA ALA A 70 20.02 -0.03 0.66
C ALA A 70 18.93 -1.11 0.55
N GLY A 71 19.20 -2.19 -0.16
CA GLY A 71 18.28 -3.31 -0.30
C GLY A 71 17.95 -4.00 1.01
N ASN A 72 18.94 -4.18 1.89
CA ASN A 72 18.75 -4.72 3.23
C ASN A 72 17.81 -3.82 4.07
N LEU A 73 17.99 -2.50 4.02
CA LEU A 73 17.11 -1.56 4.73
C LEU A 73 15.65 -1.68 4.26
N VAL A 74 15.44 -1.71 2.94
CA VAL A 74 14.11 -1.89 2.34
C VAL A 74 13.52 -3.24 2.75
N PHE A 75 14.31 -4.32 2.70
CA PHE A 75 13.88 -5.66 3.10
C PHE A 75 13.43 -5.69 4.57
N ALA A 76 14.26 -5.14 5.47
CA ALA A 76 13.99 -5.08 6.90
C ALA A 76 12.69 -4.32 7.22
N GLU A 77 12.46 -3.20 6.54
CA GLU A 77 11.28 -2.36 6.78
C GLU A 77 10.00 -2.93 6.17
N ARG A 78 10.08 -3.53 4.98
CA ARG A 78 8.90 -3.81 4.15
C ARG A 78 8.61 -5.30 3.95
N CYS A 79 9.63 -6.15 3.96
CA CYS A 79 9.52 -7.55 3.53
C CYS A 79 9.55 -8.54 4.69
N VAL A 80 10.35 -8.28 5.72
CA VAL A 80 10.61 -9.21 6.85
C VAL A 80 9.35 -9.68 7.57
N ARG A 81 8.32 -8.84 7.66
CA ARG A 81 7.07 -9.20 8.33
C ARG A 81 6.42 -10.47 7.75
N CYS A 82 6.47 -10.61 6.43
CA CYS A 82 5.89 -11.76 5.72
C CYS A 82 6.93 -12.81 5.39
N HIS A 83 8.09 -12.41 4.86
CA HIS A 83 9.13 -13.33 4.38
C HIS A 83 10.11 -13.80 5.47
N GLY A 84 10.08 -13.17 6.65
CA GLY A 84 11.01 -13.42 7.74
C GLY A 84 12.39 -12.80 7.52
N PRO A 85 13.20 -12.68 8.58
CA PRO A 85 14.54 -12.07 8.49
C PRO A 85 15.51 -12.85 7.60
N LEU A 86 15.28 -14.16 7.45
CA LEU A 86 16.09 -15.05 6.61
C LEU A 86 15.44 -15.38 5.26
N GLY A 87 14.36 -14.68 4.89
CA GLY A 87 13.68 -14.91 3.61
C GLY A 87 13.03 -16.28 3.44
N ARG A 88 12.86 -17.07 4.51
CA ARG A 88 12.32 -18.44 4.44
C ARG A 88 10.81 -18.51 4.19
N GLY A 89 10.11 -17.39 4.27
CA GLY A 89 8.64 -17.38 4.21
C GLY A 89 8.01 -17.94 5.49
N ASP A 90 6.72 -18.26 5.40
CA ASP A 90 5.94 -18.93 6.45
C ASP A 90 6.14 -18.38 7.87
N THR A 91 6.08 -17.06 8.04
CA THR A 91 6.11 -16.46 9.38
C THR A 91 4.79 -16.71 10.11
N ASP A 92 4.77 -16.56 11.45
CA ASP A 92 3.51 -16.57 12.22
C ASP A 92 2.53 -15.50 11.72
N TYR A 93 3.06 -14.36 11.27
CA TYR A 93 2.25 -13.30 10.68
C TYR A 93 1.52 -13.75 9.40
N ALA A 94 2.22 -14.47 8.52
CA ALA A 94 1.68 -15.02 7.28
C ALA A 94 0.65 -16.11 7.58
N ARG A 95 0.98 -17.07 8.46
CA ARG A 95 0.06 -18.14 8.90
C ARG A 95 -1.22 -17.59 9.51
N ALA A 96 -1.13 -16.61 10.40
CA ALA A 96 -2.29 -16.00 11.05
C ALA A 96 -3.25 -15.30 10.06
N ARG A 97 -2.78 -14.99 8.85
CA ARG A 97 -3.56 -14.36 7.78
C ARG A 97 -3.97 -15.34 6.67
N GLY A 98 -3.54 -16.61 6.76
CA GLY A 98 -3.80 -17.60 5.73
C GLY A 98 -3.17 -17.26 4.38
N VAL A 99 -2.07 -16.47 4.37
CA VAL A 99 -1.37 -16.10 3.14
C VAL A 99 -0.17 -17.02 2.97
N ALA A 100 -0.08 -17.69 1.82
CA ALA A 100 1.09 -18.44 1.44
C ALA A 100 2.22 -17.47 1.05
N VAL A 101 3.38 -17.60 1.69
CA VAL A 101 4.53 -16.72 1.42
C VAL A 101 5.71 -17.58 1.01
N PRO A 102 6.24 -17.42 -0.22
CA PRO A 102 7.30 -18.30 -0.71
C PRO A 102 8.61 -18.10 0.06
N SER A 103 9.40 -19.17 0.10
CA SER A 103 10.81 -19.09 0.48
C SER A 103 11.58 -18.39 -0.64
N LEU A 104 12.13 -17.21 -0.32
CA LEU A 104 12.99 -16.44 -1.21
C LEU A 104 14.40 -17.03 -1.32
N VAL A 105 14.69 -18.09 -0.55
CA VAL A 105 16.02 -18.70 -0.45
C VAL A 105 16.08 -20.15 -0.90
N GLN A 106 14.96 -20.73 -1.34
CA GLN A 106 14.96 -22.07 -1.94
C GLN A 106 15.80 -22.06 -3.24
N ALA A 107 16.60 -23.11 -3.44
CA ALA A 107 17.56 -23.18 -4.56
C ALA A 107 16.87 -23.09 -5.93
N ASP A 108 15.73 -23.76 -6.09
CA ASP A 108 14.95 -23.87 -7.32
C ASP A 108 13.83 -22.81 -7.44
N TRP A 109 13.96 -21.68 -6.75
CA TRP A 109 12.93 -20.64 -6.78
C TRP A 109 12.76 -20.06 -8.18
N PRO A 110 11.59 -20.21 -8.83
CA PRO A 110 11.41 -19.84 -10.25
C PRO A 110 11.52 -18.33 -10.51
N LEU A 111 11.33 -17.51 -9.48
CA LEU A 111 11.45 -16.06 -9.60
C LEU A 111 12.86 -15.56 -9.29
N ALA A 112 13.87 -16.40 -9.09
CA ALA A 112 15.24 -15.97 -8.75
C ALA A 112 16.00 -15.29 -9.92
N ALA A 113 15.44 -14.23 -10.47
CA ALA A 113 16.01 -13.39 -11.51
C ALA A 113 15.64 -11.92 -11.25
N ILE A 114 16.57 -10.99 -11.50
CA ILE A 114 16.40 -9.58 -11.14
C ILE A 114 15.14 -8.95 -11.77
N ASP A 115 14.86 -9.28 -13.02
CA ASP A 115 13.70 -8.76 -13.76
C ASP A 115 12.38 -9.30 -13.19
N SER A 116 12.36 -10.57 -12.78
CA SER A 116 11.22 -11.19 -12.12
C SER A 116 10.94 -10.54 -10.78
N LEU A 117 11.97 -10.30 -9.95
CA LEU A 117 11.80 -9.64 -8.65
C LEU A 117 11.30 -8.21 -8.81
N ARG A 118 11.95 -7.42 -9.67
CA ARG A 118 11.55 -6.03 -9.95
C ARG A 118 10.08 -5.98 -10.39
N ARG A 119 9.65 -6.89 -11.27
CA ARG A 119 8.25 -7.00 -11.68
C ARG A 119 7.34 -7.34 -10.51
N THR A 120 7.59 -8.44 -9.82
CA THR A 120 6.73 -8.94 -8.74
C THR A 120 6.61 -7.93 -7.59
N ILE A 121 7.70 -7.27 -7.22
CA ILE A 121 7.69 -6.23 -6.17
C ILE A 121 6.91 -5.01 -6.66
N TYR A 122 7.14 -4.56 -7.90
CA TYR A 122 6.43 -3.40 -8.44
C TYR A 122 4.91 -3.64 -8.50
N VAL A 123 4.49 -4.81 -9.02
CA VAL A 123 3.06 -5.10 -9.27
C VAL A 123 2.33 -5.66 -8.05
N GLY A 124 3.03 -6.27 -7.09
CA GLY A 124 2.43 -7.04 -5.99
C GLY A 124 1.87 -8.39 -6.43
N HIS A 125 1.02 -9.00 -5.59
CA HIS A 125 0.35 -10.27 -5.88
C HIS A 125 -1.10 -10.25 -5.36
N GLU A 126 -2.00 -10.89 -6.10
CA GLU A 126 -3.43 -10.95 -5.76
C GLU A 126 -3.70 -11.61 -4.40
N GLU A 127 -2.88 -12.61 -4.06
CA GLU A 127 -2.97 -13.35 -2.79
C GLU A 127 -2.37 -12.62 -1.58
N GLY A 128 -1.86 -11.39 -1.73
CA GLY A 128 -1.60 -10.51 -0.59
C GLY A 128 -0.19 -9.92 -0.47
N MET A 129 0.71 -10.16 -1.45
CA MET A 129 1.94 -9.37 -1.52
C MET A 129 1.59 -7.91 -1.87
N PRO A 130 2.02 -6.91 -1.07
CA PRO A 130 1.68 -5.51 -1.34
C PRO A 130 2.15 -5.02 -2.70
N ILE A 131 1.41 -4.07 -3.27
CA ILE A 131 1.81 -3.32 -4.46
C ILE A 131 2.77 -2.21 -3.99
N TYR A 132 3.98 -2.16 -4.56
CA TYR A 132 4.97 -1.15 -4.21
C TYR A 132 5.21 -0.11 -5.32
N GLY A 133 4.86 -0.45 -6.56
CA GLY A 133 5.02 0.40 -7.74
C GLY A 133 4.04 1.57 -7.85
N ASP A 134 3.11 1.72 -6.90
CA ASP A 134 2.14 2.82 -6.85
C ASP A 134 2.65 4.07 -6.10
N GLY A 135 3.95 4.09 -5.78
CA GLY A 135 4.63 5.20 -5.11
C GLY A 135 4.95 4.94 -3.64
N ALA A 136 4.57 3.79 -3.08
CA ALA A 136 4.93 3.41 -1.72
C ALA A 136 6.45 3.19 -1.54
N VAL A 137 7.14 2.80 -2.61
CA VAL A 137 8.59 2.52 -2.66
C VAL A 137 9.14 3.05 -3.99
N THR A 138 10.36 3.60 -4.00
CA THR A 138 10.94 4.13 -5.24
C THR A 138 11.43 3.01 -6.16
N LEU A 139 11.56 3.26 -7.47
CA LEU A 139 12.16 2.28 -8.38
C LEU A 139 13.59 1.90 -7.98
N ARG A 140 14.35 2.86 -7.42
CA ARG A 140 15.69 2.63 -6.87
C ARG A 140 15.64 1.66 -5.68
N ASP A 141 14.68 1.80 -4.79
CA ASP A 141 14.52 0.89 -3.65
C ASP A 141 14.09 -0.52 -4.10
N ILE A 142 13.21 -0.62 -5.11
CA ILE A 142 12.82 -1.89 -5.73
C ILE A 142 14.05 -2.58 -6.35
N ASP A 143 14.89 -1.82 -7.05
CA ASP A 143 16.15 -2.32 -7.58
C ASP A 143 17.08 -2.84 -6.48
N ALA A 144 17.28 -2.03 -5.44
CA ALA A 144 18.14 -2.36 -4.31
C ALA A 144 17.72 -3.65 -3.61
N VAL A 145 16.43 -3.77 -3.26
CA VAL A 145 15.93 -4.95 -2.55
C VAL A 145 15.92 -6.19 -3.43
N SER A 146 15.72 -6.04 -4.75
CA SER A 146 15.82 -7.15 -5.69
C SER A 146 17.25 -7.70 -5.74
N ALA A 147 18.25 -6.82 -5.80
CA ALA A 147 19.66 -7.20 -5.74
C ALA A 147 20.01 -7.85 -4.39
N TYR A 148 19.58 -7.26 -3.27
CA TYR A 148 19.82 -7.83 -1.94
C TYR A 148 19.26 -9.25 -1.80
N VAL A 149 18.04 -9.51 -2.28
CA VAL A 149 17.44 -10.85 -2.22
C VAL A 149 18.26 -11.86 -3.04
N LEU A 150 18.76 -11.47 -4.21
CA LEU A 150 19.51 -12.38 -5.06
C LEU A 150 20.93 -12.62 -4.56
N GLU A 151 21.65 -11.54 -4.22
CA GLU A 151 23.10 -11.58 -4.03
C GLU A 151 23.51 -11.78 -2.56
N VAL A 152 22.67 -11.37 -1.61
CA VAL A 152 23.02 -11.36 -0.18
C VAL A 152 22.16 -12.32 0.64
N LEU A 153 20.86 -12.43 0.33
CA LEU A 153 19.94 -13.28 1.09
C LEU A 153 20.03 -14.76 0.67
N ARG A 154 20.60 -15.06 -0.50
CA ARG A 154 20.73 -16.41 -1.08
C ARG A 154 22.19 -16.94 -1.17
N PRO A 155 23.08 -16.69 -0.20
CA PRO A 155 24.51 -16.99 -0.35
C PRO A 155 24.78 -18.49 -0.52
N ASP A 156 24.05 -19.33 0.22
CA ASP A 156 24.13 -20.79 0.16
C ASP A 156 23.80 -21.36 -1.24
N VAL A 157 23.01 -20.62 -2.04
CA VAL A 157 22.64 -21.00 -3.42
C VAL A 157 23.67 -20.49 -4.42
N LEU A 158 24.32 -19.36 -4.14
CA LEU A 158 25.30 -18.74 -5.02
C LEU A 158 26.70 -19.38 -4.93
N GLY A 159 26.91 -20.29 -3.98
CA GLY A 159 28.23 -20.88 -3.74
C GLY A 159 29.25 -19.87 -3.22
N ALA A 160 28.79 -18.77 -2.62
CA ALA A 160 29.64 -17.90 -1.83
C ALA A 160 30.18 -18.72 -0.62
N PRO A 161 31.48 -18.59 -0.29
CA PRO A 161 32.14 -19.42 0.73
C PRO A 161 31.55 -19.28 2.14
#